data_AF-A0A971W8K7-F1
#
_entry.id   AF-A0A971W8K7-F1
#
_cell.length_a   1.000
_cell.length_b   1.000
_cell.length_c   1.000
_cell.angle_alpha   90.00
_cell.angle_beta   90.00
_cell.angle_gamma   90.00
#
_symmetry.space_group_name_H-M   'P 1'
#
loop_
_entity.id
_entity.type
_entity.pdbx_description
1 polymer ?
#
loop_
_entity_poly.entity_id
_entity_poly.type
_entity_poly.pdbx_seq_one_letter_code
_entity_poly.pdbx_strand_id
1 'polypeptide(L)'
;MKIAVIITDMVEDFIRMDRPLPVGEEGFKIIPKLQKLIGICRKKSIPVIFANDALMPNDFLFKSRMKPHGIRGTAGVQIIDELKPQDSDLIIQKRRLSAFFKTDLDITLRE
;
A
#
# COMPACT_ATOMS: atom_id res chain seq x y z
N MET A 1 -9.96 16.55 16.97
CA MET A 1 -9.67 15.18 16.49
C MET A 1 -8.64 15.29 15.37
N LYS A 2 -7.48 14.65 15.51
CA LYS A 2 -6.53 14.48 14.39
C LYS A 2 -7.01 13.29 13.54
N ILE A 3 -6.93 13.40 12.22
CA ILE A 3 -7.38 12.38 11.27
C ILE A 3 -6.18 12.05 10.38
N ALA A 4 -6.05 10.78 9.98
CA ALA A 4 -5.13 10.32 8.96
C ALA A 4 -5.86 9.33 8.03
N VAL A 5 -5.37 9.16 6.81
CA VAL A 5 -5.85 8.13 5.88
C VAL A 5 -4.73 7.15 5.58
N ILE A 6 -5.02 5.86 5.74
CA ILE A 6 -4.11 4.77 5.41
C ILE A 6 -4.63 4.11 4.13
N ILE A 7 -3.82 4.13 3.09
CA ILE A 7 -4.06 3.46 1.81
C ILE A 7 -3.25 2.16 1.82
N THR A 8 -3.93 1.02 1.77
CA THR A 8 -3.28 -0.28 1.90
C THR A 8 -3.15 -0.97 0.56
N ASP A 9 -1.94 -1.47 0.25
CA ASP A 9 -1.71 -2.47 -0.78
C ASP A 9 -2.14 -2.04 -2.20
N MET A 10 -2.07 -0.74 -2.50
CA MET A 10 -2.29 -0.20 -3.85
C MET A 10 -1.00 -0.21 -4.69
N VAL A 11 -0.43 -1.41 -4.86
CA VAL A 11 0.85 -1.64 -5.54
C VAL A 11 0.69 -2.42 -6.84
N GLU A 12 1.69 -2.32 -7.70
CA GLU A 12 1.72 -2.95 -9.03
C GLU A 12 1.31 -4.43 -9.00
N ASP A 13 1.87 -5.23 -8.09
CA ASP A 13 1.61 -6.69 -8.04
C ASP A 13 0.15 -7.06 -7.75
N PHE A 14 -0.59 -6.16 -7.11
CA PHE A 14 -1.97 -6.38 -6.69
C PHE A 14 -2.99 -5.74 -7.62
N ILE A 15 -2.63 -4.69 -8.33
CA ILE A 15 -3.57 -3.96 -9.17
C ILE A 15 -3.49 -4.42 -10.63
N ARG A 16 -2.30 -4.65 -11.19
CA ARG A 16 -2.20 -4.98 -12.62
C ARG A 16 -2.58 -6.43 -12.90
N MET A 17 -3.40 -6.65 -13.93
CA MET A 17 -3.91 -7.97 -14.30
C MET A 17 -2.83 -8.96 -14.76
N ASP A 18 -1.68 -8.47 -15.23
CA ASP A 18 -0.55 -9.26 -15.72
C ASP A 18 0.49 -9.60 -14.64
N ARG A 19 0.21 -9.25 -13.37
CA ARG A 19 1.12 -9.47 -12.23
C ARG A 19 0.79 -10.73 -11.44
N PRO A 20 1.63 -11.14 -10.46
CA PRO A 20 1.46 -12.42 -9.78
C PRO A 20 0.20 -12.59 -8.92
N LEU A 21 -0.38 -11.50 -8.39
CA LEU A 21 -1.54 -11.57 -7.49
C LEU A 21 -2.55 -10.42 -7.70
N PRO A 22 -3.16 -10.29 -8.89
CA PRO A 22 -4.15 -9.26 -9.15
C PRO A 22 -5.40 -9.47 -8.31
N VAL A 23 -5.93 -8.39 -7.73
CA VAL A 23 -7.25 -8.38 -7.06
C VAL A 23 -8.41 -8.35 -8.06
N GLY A 24 -8.11 -8.29 -9.37
CA GLY A 24 -9.09 -8.23 -10.45
C GLY A 24 -9.53 -6.80 -10.79
N GLU A 25 -10.54 -6.69 -11.65
CA GLU A 25 -11.06 -5.41 -12.16
C GLU A 25 -11.52 -4.45 -11.04
N GLU A 26 -11.95 -4.99 -9.90
CA GLU A 26 -12.38 -4.19 -8.76
C GLU A 26 -11.27 -3.27 -8.22
N GLY A 27 -10.00 -3.70 -8.31
CA GLY A 27 -8.85 -2.87 -7.95
C GLY A 27 -8.76 -1.60 -8.78
N PHE A 28 -9.08 -1.67 -10.08
CA PHE A 28 -9.10 -0.49 -10.95
C PHE A 28 -10.28 0.43 -10.67
N LYS A 29 -11.45 -0.14 -10.36
CA LYS A 29 -12.69 0.62 -10.13
C LYS A 29 -12.61 1.57 -8.94
N ILE A 30 -11.76 1.28 -7.96
CA ILE A 30 -11.59 2.15 -6.77
C ILE A 30 -10.59 3.29 -6.99
N ILE A 31 -9.70 3.21 -7.99
CA ILE A 31 -8.63 4.20 -8.21
C ILE A 31 -9.17 5.64 -8.30
N PRO A 32 -10.22 5.96 -9.08
CA PRO A 32 -10.72 7.34 -9.17
C PRO A 32 -11.24 7.88 -7.83
N LYS A 33 -11.82 7.00 -7.00
CA LYS A 33 -12.30 7.37 -5.65
C LYS A 33 -11.14 7.62 -4.70
N LEU A 34 -10.08 6.80 -4.78
CA LEU A 34 -8.87 6.98 -3.99
C LEU A 34 -8.13 8.27 -4.38
N GLN A 35 -7.99 8.58 -5.67
CA GLN A 35 -7.42 9.84 -6.14
C GLN A 35 -8.19 11.04 -5.57
N LYS A 36 -9.53 10.99 -5.58
CA LYS A 36 -10.37 12.03 -4.99
C LYS A 36 -10.15 12.16 -3.48
N LEU A 37 -10.12 11.04 -2.76
CA LEU A 37 -9.87 11.02 -1.31
C LEU A 37 -8.51 11.60 -0.96
N ILE A 38 -7.44 11.10 -1.59
CA ILE A 38 -6.06 11.57 -1.41
C ILE A 38 -5.97 13.08 -1.71
N GLY A 39 -6.59 13.54 -2.80
CA GLY A 39 -6.62 14.96 -3.14
C GLY A 39 -7.32 15.82 -2.09
N ILE A 40 -8.40 15.33 -1.48
CA ILE A 40 -9.07 16.03 -0.36
C ILE A 40 -8.17 16.04 0.87
N CYS A 41 -7.51 14.92 1.19
CA CYS A 41 -6.62 14.81 2.34
C CYS A 41 -5.45 15.78 2.23
N ARG A 42 -4.74 15.77 1.10
CA ARG A 42 -3.62 16.68 0.83
C ARG A 42 -4.02 18.15 0.92
N LYS A 43 -5.17 18.54 0.33
CA LYS A 43 -5.71 19.92 0.42
C LYS A 43 -6.02 20.37 1.85
N LYS A 44 -6.36 19.43 2.73
CA LYS A 44 -6.70 19.70 4.13
C LYS A 44 -5.53 19.42 5.09
N SER A 45 -4.34 19.15 4.56
CA SER A 45 -3.17 18.74 5.35
C SER A 45 -3.45 17.54 6.26
N ILE A 46 -4.31 16.63 5.81
CA ILE A 46 -4.57 15.34 6.46
C ILE A 46 -3.49 14.37 5.96
N PRO A 47 -2.72 13.72 6.87
CA PRO A 47 -1.69 12.76 6.49
C PRO A 47 -2.25 11.62 5.64
N VAL A 48 -1.57 11.34 4.52
CA VAL A 48 -1.81 10.18 3.67
C VAL A 48 -0.65 9.22 3.86
N ILE A 49 -0.97 8.00 4.28
CA ILE A 49 0.01 6.96 4.60
C ILE A 49 -0.24 5.78 3.67
N PHE A 50 0.74 5.43 2.85
CA PHE A 50 0.70 4.22 2.04
C PHE A 50 1.33 3.08 2.83
N ALA A 51 0.53 2.09 3.23
CA ALA A 51 0.99 0.93 3.98
C ALA A 51 0.91 -0.32 3.08
N ASN A 52 2.06 -0.71 2.50
CA ASN A 52 2.10 -1.71 1.44
C ASN A 52 2.94 -2.92 1.79
N ASP A 53 2.50 -4.09 1.35
CA ASP A 53 3.27 -5.32 1.46
C ASP A 53 4.63 -5.19 0.78
N ALA A 54 5.67 -5.58 1.53
CA ALA A 54 7.04 -5.75 1.08
C ALA A 54 7.60 -7.01 1.76
N LEU A 55 7.18 -8.16 1.24
CA LEU A 55 7.56 -9.49 1.69
C LEU A 55 9.01 -9.81 1.32
N MET A 56 9.64 -10.68 2.11
CA MET A 56 10.98 -11.17 1.79
C MET A 56 10.89 -12.29 0.75
N PRO A 57 11.86 -12.45 -0.17
CA PRO A 57 11.84 -13.52 -1.19
C PRO A 57 11.56 -14.92 -0.62
N ASN A 58 12.03 -15.20 0.59
CA ASN A 58 11.88 -16.49 1.27
C ASN A 58 10.83 -16.46 2.41
N ASP A 59 9.84 -15.56 2.35
CA ASP A 59 8.81 -15.46 3.39
C ASP A 59 8.00 -16.77 3.50
N PHE A 60 7.60 -17.11 4.72
CA PHE A 60 6.92 -18.38 5.01
C PHE A 60 5.55 -18.47 4.32
N LEU A 61 4.93 -17.33 3.99
CA LEU A 61 3.69 -17.28 3.22
C LEU A 61 3.83 -18.01 1.87
N PHE A 62 5.01 -17.97 1.24
CA PHE A 62 5.28 -18.64 -0.03
C PHE A 62 5.60 -20.12 0.10
N LYS A 63 5.85 -20.62 1.32
CA LYS A 63 5.98 -22.06 1.56
C LYS A 63 4.61 -22.77 1.50
N SER A 64 3.52 -22.01 1.47
CA SER A 64 2.16 -22.49 1.29
C SER A 64 1.75 -22.44 -0.20
N ARG A 65 0.45 -22.42 -0.49
CA ARG A 65 -0.10 -22.35 -1.86
C ARG A 65 -0.02 -20.94 -2.51
N MET A 66 0.52 -19.95 -1.81
CA MET A 66 0.64 -18.59 -2.33
C MET A 66 1.87 -18.45 -3.23
N LYS A 67 1.67 -17.99 -4.47
CA LYS A 67 2.78 -17.61 -5.35
C LYS A 67 3.55 -16.42 -4.77
N PRO A 68 4.86 -16.31 -4.98
CA PRO A 68 5.62 -15.11 -4.63
C PRO A 68 4.99 -13.84 -5.24
N HIS A 69 4.79 -12.82 -4.41
CA HIS A 69 4.22 -11.51 -4.77
C HIS A 69 4.70 -10.47 -3.76
N GLY A 70 4.62 -9.19 -4.10
CA GLY A 70 4.93 -8.10 -3.18
C GLY A 70 6.34 -8.20 -2.61
N ILE A 71 7.31 -8.60 -3.43
CA ILE A 71 8.69 -8.84 -2.99
C ILE A 71 9.43 -7.52 -2.81
N ARG A 72 9.99 -7.31 -1.61
CA ARG A 72 10.76 -6.10 -1.28
C ARG A 72 11.90 -5.88 -2.29
N GLY A 73 11.97 -4.66 -2.82
CA GLY A 73 13.00 -4.24 -3.77
C GLY A 73 12.67 -4.51 -5.24
N THR A 74 11.52 -5.13 -5.54
CA THR A 74 11.05 -5.29 -6.93
C THR A 74 10.09 -4.16 -7.34
N ALA A 75 9.80 -4.06 -8.63
CA ALA A 75 8.77 -3.15 -9.13
C ALA A 75 7.36 -3.50 -8.61
N GLY A 76 7.13 -4.76 -8.23
CA GLY A 76 5.83 -5.24 -7.75
C GLY A 76 5.32 -4.55 -6.49
N VAL A 77 6.22 -4.03 -5.64
CA VAL A 77 5.88 -3.30 -4.40
C VAL A 77 5.78 -1.79 -4.59
N GLN A 78 5.99 -1.30 -5.82
CA GLN A 78 5.83 0.12 -6.11
C GLN A 78 4.34 0.46 -6.11
N ILE A 79 4.00 1.61 -5.52
CA ILE A 79 2.67 2.17 -5.57
C ILE A 79 2.36 2.48 -7.04
N ILE A 80 1.15 2.15 -7.46
CA ILE A 80 0.73 2.37 -8.85
C ILE A 80 0.86 3.84 -9.25
N ASP A 81 1.23 4.10 -10.50
CA ASP A 81 1.43 5.45 -11.02
C ASP A 81 0.19 6.36 -10.86
N GLU A 82 -1.01 5.79 -10.92
CA GLU A 82 -2.27 6.51 -10.74
C GLU A 82 -2.41 7.12 -9.34
N LEU A 83 -1.72 6.54 -8.33
CA LEU A 83 -1.70 7.01 -6.94
C LEU A 83 -0.30 7.47 -6.52
N LYS A 84 0.53 7.91 -7.48
CA LYS A 84 1.92 8.32 -7.25
C LYS A 84 2.06 9.17 -5.97
N PRO A 85 2.90 8.75 -5.01
CA PRO A 85 3.14 9.51 -3.79
C PRO A 85 3.73 10.89 -4.07
N GLN A 86 3.43 11.82 -3.19
CA GLN A 86 4.06 13.14 -3.10
C GLN A 86 4.98 13.19 -1.87
N ASP A 87 5.88 14.17 -1.82
CA ASP A 87 6.84 14.33 -0.71
C ASP A 87 6.16 14.51 0.67
N SER A 88 4.89 14.93 0.69
CA SER A 88 4.07 15.04 1.90
C SER A 88 3.49 13.72 2.41
N ASP A 89 3.54 12.65 1.60
CA ASP A 89 2.95 11.37 1.95
C ASP A 89 3.97 10.47 2.66
N LEU A 90 3.47 9.62 3.55
CA LEU A 90 4.29 8.65 4.27
C LEU A 90 4.16 7.29 3.62
N ILE A 91 5.26 6.54 3.55
CA ILE A 91 5.29 5.20 2.98
C ILE A 91 5.81 4.22 4.03
N ILE A 92 4.98 3.25 4.39
CA ILE A 92 5.30 2.19 5.33
C ILE A 92 5.29 0.85 4.59
N GLN A 93 6.42 0.16 4.68
CA GLN A 93 6.54 -1.20 4.17
C GLN A 93 6.20 -2.21 5.25
N LYS A 94 5.13 -2.97 5.07
CA LYS A 94 4.69 -4.01 6.01
C LYS A 94 5.08 -5.41 5.50
N ARG A 95 5.30 -6.32 6.45
CA ARG A 95 5.60 -7.74 6.16
C ARG A 95 4.42 -8.66 6.44
N ARG A 96 3.32 -8.11 6.95
CA ARG A 96 2.13 -8.83 7.38
C ARG A 96 0.91 -8.00 6.98
N LEU A 97 -0.25 -8.63 6.99
CA LEU A 97 -1.51 -8.03 6.57
C LEU A 97 -1.81 -6.71 7.29
N SER A 98 -1.64 -6.68 8.61
CA SER A 98 -1.86 -5.47 9.40
C SER A 98 -0.75 -4.45 9.19
N ALA A 99 -1.15 -3.23 8.82
CA ALA A 99 -0.26 -2.07 8.72
C ALA A 99 0.38 -1.67 10.06
N PHE A 100 -0.15 -2.14 11.19
CA PHE A 100 0.38 -1.87 12.53
C PHE A 100 1.38 -2.94 13.01
N PHE A 101 1.31 -4.15 12.46
CA PHE A 101 2.07 -5.26 13.03
C PHE A 101 3.55 -5.14 12.72
N LYS A 102 4.35 -4.82 13.75
CA LYS A 102 5.80 -4.64 13.66
C LYS A 102 6.21 -3.59 12.61
N THR A 103 5.43 -2.52 12.54
CA THR A 103 5.76 -1.26 11.85
C THR A 103 5.82 -0.13 12.88
N ASP A 104 6.26 1.04 12.47
CA ASP A 104 6.23 2.28 13.24
C ASP A 104 4.89 3.03 13.15
N LEU A 105 3.88 2.50 12.44
CA LEU A 105 2.61 3.20 12.19
C LEU A 105 1.92 3.72 13.45
N ASP A 106 1.90 2.96 14.56
CA ASP A 106 1.27 3.42 15.81
C ASP A 106 2.03 4.61 16.42
N ILE A 107 3.36 4.61 16.35
CA ILE A 107 4.19 5.72 16.82
C ILE A 107 3.94 6.94 15.92
N THR A 108 4.00 6.76 14.60
CA THR A 108 3.74 7.80 13.59
C THR A 108 2.38 8.47 13.75
N LEU A 109 1.35 7.73 14.16
CA LEU A 109 -0.01 8.28 14.35
C LEU A 109 -0.20 9.01 15.69
N ARG A 110 0.67 8.77 16.68
CA ARG A 110 0.60 9.40 18.01
C ARG A 110 1.36 10.70 18.10
N GLU A 111 2.40 10.86 17.29
CA GLU A 111 3.21 12.08 17.15
C GLU A 111 2.46 13.14 16.30
#